data_AF-A0A6I1QU13-F1
#
_entry.id   AF-A0A6I1QU13-F1
#
_cell.length_a   1.000
_cell.length_b   1.000
_cell.length_c   1.000
_cell.angle_alpha   90.00
_cell.angle_beta   90.00
_cell.angle_gamma   90.00
#
_symmetry.space_group_name_H-M   'P 1'
#
loop_
_entity.id
_entity.type
_entity.pdbx_description
1 polymer ?
#
loop_
_entity_poly.entity_id
_entity_poly.type
_entity_poly.pdbx_seq_one_letter_code
_entity_poly.pdbx_strand_id
1 'polypeptide(L)'
;MPPIADAHLENGMWVGLWPGGIVTFDPEGPGAIGADGSLAMKFWWWSPEPSSALEIEGRRLDASAPPLRASVGDHYDGLAFLESALTFPTQGCWEVTGRVGDSTLRFVTLVVVLP
;
A
#
# COMPACT_ATOMS: atom_id res chain seq x y z
N MET A 1 11.88 12.68 3.05
CA MET A 1 11.30 11.32 3.07
C MET A 1 10.62 11.18 4.42
N PRO A 2 9.30 10.95 4.52
CA PRO A 2 8.72 10.64 5.81
C PRO A 2 9.35 9.34 6.34
N PRO A 3 9.52 9.18 7.66
CA PRO A 3 10.17 8.01 8.22
C PRO A 3 9.30 6.77 7.93
N ILE A 4 9.86 5.79 7.22
CA ILE A 4 9.37 4.41 7.20
C ILE A 4 9.65 3.89 8.61
N ALA A 5 8.72 4.09 9.53
CA ALA A 5 8.90 3.68 10.92
C ALA A 5 8.83 2.16 11.05
N ASP A 6 8.02 1.53 10.20
CA ASP A 6 7.67 0.13 10.29
C ASP A 6 7.85 -0.54 8.92
N ALA A 7 8.34 -1.77 8.92
CA ALA A 7 8.42 -2.60 7.73
C ALA A 7 7.85 -3.98 8.03
N HIS A 8 7.13 -4.55 7.06
CA HIS A 8 6.63 -5.92 7.15
C HIS A 8 7.38 -6.79 6.13
N LEU A 9 7.83 -7.96 6.57
CA LEU A 9 8.59 -8.92 5.77
C LEU A 9 7.85 -10.26 5.76
N GLU A 10 7.62 -10.79 4.57
CA GLU A 10 6.96 -12.07 4.38
C GLU A 10 7.44 -12.70 3.06
N ASN A 11 7.81 -13.98 3.09
CA ASN A 11 8.24 -14.73 1.89
C ASN A 11 9.33 -14.03 1.06
N GLY A 12 10.26 -13.34 1.71
CA GLY A 12 11.36 -12.62 1.05
C GLY A 12 10.98 -11.26 0.43
N MET A 13 9.69 -10.92 0.39
CA MET A 13 9.21 -9.58 0.06
C MET A 13 9.08 -8.72 1.30
N TRP A 14 9.31 -7.41 1.17
CA TRP A 14 9.04 -6.47 2.26
C TRP A 14 8.34 -5.21 1.76
N VAL A 15 7.55 -4.61 2.64
CA VAL A 15 6.81 -3.36 2.39
C VAL A 15 7.06 -2.37 3.53
N GLY A 16 7.29 -1.11 3.19
CA GLY A 16 7.30 -0.02 4.14
C GLY A 16 5.88 0.32 4.59
N LEU A 17 5.62 0.22 5.90
CA LEU A 17 4.35 0.57 6.52
C LEU A 17 4.40 1.99 7.09
N TRP A 18 3.22 2.61 7.15
CA TRP A 18 3.02 3.85 7.86
C TRP A 18 3.07 3.61 9.38
N PRO A 19 3.51 4.60 10.20
CA PRO A 19 3.70 4.42 11.63
C PRO A 19 2.49 3.78 12.34
N GLY A 20 2.75 2.70 13.08
CA GLY A 20 1.71 1.96 13.80
C GLY A 20 0.73 1.19 12.91
N GLY A 21 1.05 1.04 11.62
CA GLY A 21 0.13 0.46 10.62
C GLY A 21 -1.06 1.36 10.31
N ILE A 22 -0.98 2.66 10.59
CA ILE A 22 -2.07 3.62 10.39
C ILE A 22 -1.73 4.55 9.22
N VAL A 23 -2.57 4.54 8.18
CA VAL A 23 -2.52 5.50 7.09
C VAL A 23 -3.44 6.67 7.42
N THR A 24 -2.85 7.83 7.64
CA THR A 24 -3.56 9.07 7.96
C THR A 24 -3.69 9.94 6.72
N PHE A 25 -4.90 10.43 6.48
CA PHE A 25 -5.21 11.43 5.47
C PHE A 25 -5.68 12.71 6.14
N ASP A 26 -4.97 13.80 5.87
CA ASP A 26 -5.33 15.16 6.26
C ASP A 26 -5.02 16.11 5.08
N PRO A 27 -5.60 17.33 5.04
CA PRO A 27 -5.44 18.24 3.89
C PRO A 27 -3.99 18.66 3.58
N GLU A 28 -3.08 18.62 4.55
CA GLU A 28 -1.67 18.98 4.39
C GLU A 28 -0.75 17.75 4.37
N GLY A 29 -1.35 16.55 4.46
CA GLY A 29 -0.68 15.29 4.57
C GLY A 29 -0.05 14.80 3.26
N PRO A 30 0.71 13.69 3.33
CA PRO A 30 1.41 13.13 2.17
C PRO A 30 0.49 12.36 1.21
N GLY A 31 -0.76 12.10 1.60
CA GLY A 31 -1.77 11.40 0.79
C GLY A 31 -2.65 12.35 0.00
N ALA A 32 -3.43 11.81 -0.93
CA ALA A 32 -4.41 12.57 -1.68
C ALA A 32 -5.84 12.09 -1.36
N ILE A 33 -6.74 13.03 -1.10
CA ILE A 33 -8.18 12.79 -1.03
C ILE A 33 -8.79 13.18 -2.38
N GLY A 34 -9.28 12.19 -3.12
CA GLY A 34 -9.95 12.40 -4.40
C GLY A 34 -11.29 13.12 -4.24
N ALA A 35 -11.75 13.78 -5.30
CA ALA A 35 -13.07 14.42 -5.32
C ALA A 35 -14.24 13.43 -5.11
N ASP A 36 -14.00 12.14 -5.38
CA ASP A 36 -14.92 11.02 -5.13
C ASP A 36 -14.83 10.48 -3.69
N GLY A 37 -14.01 11.07 -2.83
CA GLY A 37 -13.74 10.62 -1.46
C GLY A 37 -12.72 9.48 -1.35
N SER A 38 -12.11 9.05 -2.46
CA SER A 38 -11.06 8.03 -2.42
C SER A 38 -9.78 8.54 -1.78
N LEU A 39 -9.03 7.63 -1.15
CA LEU A 39 -7.87 7.95 -0.31
C LEU A 39 -6.63 7.28 -0.89
N ALA A 40 -5.77 8.04 -1.56
CA ALA A 40 -4.57 7.51 -2.25
C ALA A 40 -3.28 7.78 -1.46
N MET A 41 -2.54 6.72 -1.11
CA MET A 41 -1.27 6.82 -0.38
C MET A 41 -0.16 6.02 -1.04
N LYS A 42 1.07 6.53 -0.97
CA LYS A 42 2.24 5.82 -1.48
C LYS A 42 2.67 4.68 -0.56
N PHE A 43 3.07 3.56 -1.18
CA PHE A 43 3.66 2.40 -0.55
C PHE A 43 4.89 1.93 -1.33
N TRP A 44 5.91 1.54 -0.59
CA TRP A 44 7.23 1.18 -1.09
C TRP A 44 7.46 -0.30 -0.81
N TRP A 45 7.79 -1.07 -1.82
CA TRP A 45 7.94 -2.51 -1.75
C TRP A 45 9.32 -2.90 -2.23
N TRP A 46 9.84 -4.02 -1.73
CA TRP A 46 10.87 -4.73 -2.46
C TRP A 46 10.61 -6.23 -2.54
N SER A 47 11.11 -6.80 -3.63
CA SER A 47 10.95 -8.20 -4.00
C SER A 47 12.31 -8.89 -4.18
N PRO A 48 12.41 -10.21 -3.91
CA PRO A 48 13.59 -11.00 -4.25
C PRO A 48 13.73 -11.25 -5.75
N GLU A 49 12.70 -10.96 -6.54
CA GLU A 49 12.67 -11.13 -8.00
C GLU A 49 12.69 -9.75 -8.71
N PRO A 50 13.87 -9.28 -9.15
CA PRO A 50 13.99 -8.04 -9.92
C PRO A 50 13.21 -8.14 -11.24
N SER A 51 12.66 -7.02 -11.70
CA SER A 51 11.94 -6.92 -12.99
C SER A 51 10.63 -7.72 -13.08
N SER A 52 10.16 -8.36 -12.01
CA SER A 52 8.85 -9.01 -11.96
C SER A 52 7.73 -8.03 -11.59
N ALA A 53 6.57 -8.16 -12.25
CA ALA A 53 5.40 -7.31 -12.01
C ALA A 53 4.89 -7.42 -10.58
N LEU A 54 4.58 -6.27 -9.95
CA LEU A 54 3.89 -6.24 -8.66
C LEU A 54 2.39 -6.16 -8.89
N GLU A 55 1.67 -7.17 -8.39
CA GLU A 55 0.23 -7.19 -8.33
C GLU A 55 -0.22 -6.87 -6.91
N ILE A 56 -1.23 -6.01 -6.78
CA ILE A 56 -1.75 -5.61 -5.47
C ILE A 56 -3.27 -5.71 -5.48
N GLU A 57 -3.79 -6.41 -4.48
CA GLU A 57 -5.21 -6.49 -4.17
C GLU A 57 -5.43 -6.05 -2.73
N GLY A 58 -6.64 -5.60 -2.41
CA GLY A 58 -6.99 -5.41 -1.02
C GLY A 58 -8.49 -5.34 -0.79
N ARG A 59 -8.85 -5.76 0.41
CA ARG A 59 -10.24 -5.90 0.86
C ARG A 59 -10.41 -5.25 2.21
N ARG A 60 -11.59 -4.65 2.41
CA ARG A 60 -11.99 -4.10 3.69
C ARG A 60 -12.36 -5.24 4.64
N LEU A 61 -11.96 -5.13 5.91
CA LEU A 61 -12.15 -6.16 6.93
C LEU A 61 -13.28 -5.84 7.90
N ASP A 62 -13.56 -4.56 8.12
CA ASP A 62 -14.48 -4.06 9.16
C ASP A 62 -15.85 -3.63 8.63
N ALA A 63 -16.01 -3.51 7.30
CA ALA A 63 -17.28 -3.26 6.64
C ALA A 63 -17.22 -3.66 5.15
N SER A 64 -18.38 -3.61 4.48
CA SER A 64 -18.45 -3.79 3.02
C SER A 64 -17.90 -2.57 2.29
N ALA A 65 -17.00 -2.79 1.35
CA ALA A 65 -16.52 -1.78 0.40
C ALA A 65 -16.03 -2.46 -0.89
N PRO A 66 -15.99 -1.75 -2.03
CA PRO A 66 -15.26 -2.22 -3.21
C PRO A 66 -13.79 -2.51 -2.87
N PRO A 67 -13.09 -3.37 -3.64
CA PRO A 67 -11.66 -3.57 -3.48
C PRO A 67 -10.86 -2.27 -3.61
N LEU A 68 -9.69 -2.20 -2.96
CA LEU A 68 -8.78 -1.09 -3.21
C LEU A 68 -8.25 -1.15 -4.65
N ARG A 69 -7.90 0.02 -5.18
CA ARG A 69 -7.24 0.13 -6.48
C ARG A 69 -5.75 0.38 -6.23
N ALA A 70 -4.90 -0.20 -7.07
CA ALA A 70 -3.46 0.04 -7.02
C ALA A 70 -2.98 0.61 -8.35
N SER A 71 -2.10 1.62 -8.26
CA SER A 71 -1.32 2.12 -9.39
C SER A 71 0.13 1.78 -9.08
N VAL A 72 0.73 0.86 -9.85
CA VAL A 72 2.11 0.43 -9.68
C VAL A 72 2.97 1.19 -10.69
N GLY A 73 4.06 1.80 -10.23
CA GLY A 73 5.00 2.52 -11.09
C GLY A 73 5.80 1.57 -11.97
N ASP A 74 6.50 2.13 -12.95
CA ASP A 74 7.36 1.35 -13.83
C ASP A 74 8.49 0.69 -13.04
N HIS A 75 8.79 -0.55 -13.40
CA HIS A 75 9.93 -1.29 -12.87
C HIS A 75 11.21 -0.64 -13.36
N TYR A 76 12.08 -0.24 -12.43
CA TYR A 76 13.45 0.11 -12.78
C TYR A 76 14.24 -1.16 -13.03
N ASP A 77 14.82 -1.29 -14.22
CA ASP A 77 15.59 -2.48 -14.62
C ASP A 77 16.63 -2.86 -13.56
N GLY A 78 16.55 -4.11 -13.10
CA GLY A 78 17.49 -4.67 -12.13
C GLY A 78 17.29 -4.23 -10.67
N LEU A 79 16.30 -3.38 -10.36
CA LEU A 79 15.98 -3.03 -8.99
C LEU A 79 14.90 -3.94 -8.41
N ALA A 80 15.11 -4.34 -7.16
CA ALA A 80 14.11 -5.00 -6.33
C ALA A 80 13.01 -4.05 -5.85
N PHE A 81 13.20 -2.73 -5.99
CA PHE A 81 12.33 -1.69 -5.46
C PHE A 81 11.15 -1.41 -6.40
N LEU A 82 9.95 -1.37 -5.82
CA LEU A 82 8.69 -1.16 -6.53
C LEU A 82 7.87 -0.11 -5.79
N GLU A 83 7.47 0.94 -6.51
CA GLU A 83 6.63 2.00 -5.98
C GLU A 83 5.17 1.80 -6.39
N SER A 84 4.27 2.20 -5.50
CA SER A 84 2.84 2.13 -5.78
C SER A 84 2.09 3.25 -5.08
N ALA A 85 0.92 3.57 -5.61
CA ALA A 85 -0.13 4.26 -4.88
C ALA A 85 -1.28 3.28 -4.62
N LEU A 86 -1.67 3.13 -3.36
CA LEU A 86 -2.86 2.38 -2.96
C LEU A 86 -4.00 3.37 -2.73
N THR A 87 -5.09 3.17 -3.48
CA THR A 87 -6.29 4.01 -3.44
C THR A 87 -7.41 3.26 -2.73
N PHE A 88 -7.63 3.61 -1.48
CA PHE A 88 -8.70 3.05 -0.64
C PHE A 88 -10.03 3.77 -0.94
N PRO A 89 -11.12 3.05 -1.24
CA PRO A 89 -12.43 3.66 -1.47
C PRO A 89 -13.02 4.33 -0.22
N THR A 90 -12.61 3.90 0.98
CA THR A 90 -13.15 4.38 2.27
C THR A 90 -12.13 4.21 3.40
N GLN A 91 -12.29 4.97 4.49
CA GLN A 91 -11.63 4.72 5.77
C GLN A 91 -12.02 3.34 6.35
N GLY A 92 -11.17 2.77 7.21
CA GLY A 92 -11.42 1.49 7.89
C GLY A 92 -10.20 0.58 7.93
N CYS A 93 -10.39 -0.65 8.41
CA CYS A 93 -9.35 -1.69 8.40
C CYS A 93 -9.29 -2.41 7.06
N TRP A 94 -8.10 -2.45 6.44
CA TRP A 94 -7.86 -3.07 5.14
C TRP A 94 -6.77 -4.13 5.23
N GLU A 95 -7.03 -5.31 4.66
CA GLU A 95 -5.98 -6.27 4.32
C GLU A 95 -5.52 -6.01 2.90
N VAL A 96 -4.20 -5.90 2.72
CA VAL A 96 -3.54 -5.68 1.44
C VAL A 96 -2.66 -6.89 1.15
N THR A 97 -2.76 -7.43 -0.05
CA THR A 97 -1.91 -8.51 -0.55
C THR A 97 -1.09 -8.00 -1.72
N GLY A 98 0.23 -8.06 -1.60
CA GLY A 98 1.17 -7.83 -2.70
C GLY A 98 1.73 -9.16 -3.21
N ARG A 99 1.89 -9.30 -4.52
CA ARG A 99 2.48 -10.49 -5.17
C ARG A 99 3.50 -10.09 -6.20
N VAL A 100 4.64 -10.79 -6.21
CA VAL A 100 5.67 -10.69 -7.24
C VAL A 100 6.18 -12.10 -7.52
N GLY A 101 5.97 -12.60 -8.74
CA GLY A 101 6.28 -13.99 -9.07
C GLY A 101 5.54 -14.97 -8.14
N ASP A 102 6.29 -15.85 -7.50
CA ASP A 102 5.76 -16.81 -6.51
C ASP A 102 5.70 -16.24 -5.09
N SER A 103 6.27 -15.05 -4.88
CA SER A 103 6.32 -14.40 -3.57
C SER A 103 5.02 -13.66 -3.29
N THR A 104 4.50 -13.81 -2.07
CA THR A 104 3.29 -13.13 -1.59
C THR A 104 3.53 -12.53 -0.21
N LEU A 105 3.05 -11.31 0.01
CA LEU A 105 3.05 -10.64 1.30
C LEU A 105 1.67 -10.09 1.62
N ARG A 106 1.25 -10.18 2.88
CA ARG A 106 -0.01 -9.65 3.39
C ARG A 106 0.21 -8.78 4.62
N PHE A 107 -0.46 -7.65 4.66
CA PHE A 107 -0.51 -6.81 5.87
C PHE A 107 -1.89 -6.22 6.08
N VAL A 108 -2.15 -5.79 7.31
CA VAL A 108 -3.35 -5.04 7.68
C VAL A 108 -2.96 -3.61 8.01
N THR A 109 -3.74 -2.65 7.52
CA THR A 109 -3.58 -1.24 7.87
C THR A 109 -4.91 -0.60 8.21
N LEU A 110 -4.90 0.34 9.16
CA LEU A 110 -6.03 1.19 9.47
C LEU A 110 -5.93 2.48 8.66
N VAL A 111 -6.96 2.79 7.88
CA VAL A 111 -7.04 4.03 7.10
C VAL A 111 -7.98 5.00 7.80
N VAL A 112 -7.50 6.22 8.10
CA VAL A 112 -8.29 7.28 8.76
C VAL A 112 -8.16 8.60 8.03
N VAL A 113 -9.25 9.38 8.05
CA VAL A 113 -9.24 10.79 7.64
C VAL A 113 -9.32 11.64 8.90
N LEU A 114 -8.36 12.54 9.08
CA LEU A 114 -8.37 13.52 10.15
C LEU A 114 -8.99 14.83 9.66
N PRO A 115 -9.64 15.59 10.56
CA PRO A 115 -10.24 16.89 10.24
C PRO A 115 -9.18 17.95 9.89
#